data_AF-A0A948DSG0-F1
#
_entry.id   AF-A0A948DSG0-F1
#
_cell.length_a   1.000
_cell.length_b   1.000
_cell.length_c   1.000
_cell.angle_alpha   90.00
_cell.angle_beta   90.00
_cell.angle_gamma   90.00
#
_symmetry.space_group_name_H-M   'P 1'
#
loop_
_entity.id
_entity.type
_entity.pdbx_description
1 polymer ?
#
loop_
_entity_poly.entity_id
_entity_poly.type
_entity_poly.pdbx_seq_one_letter_code
_entity_poly.pdbx_strand_id
1 'polypeptide(L)'
;MKNKLIYTFEDDLKESLKDPGFKKAWQESETEYLLAKKIIDKRLKNKMSQRTLAKKLNTSQAAISRIETMQANPSLSFLKKIAQAFDSQLSIQFQ
;
A
#
# COMPACT_ATOMS: atom_id res chain seq x y z
N MET A 1 -17.18 -0.32 31.24
CA MET A 1 -16.36 -1.50 30.91
C MET A 1 -16.30 -1.59 29.39
N LYS A 2 -15.11 -1.57 28.78
CA LYS A 2 -14.98 -1.70 27.31
C LYS A 2 -15.23 -3.16 26.96
N ASN A 3 -16.23 -3.46 26.13
CA ASN A 3 -16.43 -4.80 25.57
C ASN A 3 -15.15 -5.20 24.83
N LYS A 4 -14.39 -6.12 25.41
CA LYS A 4 -13.21 -6.68 24.75
C LYS A 4 -13.73 -7.55 23.61
N LEU A 5 -13.36 -7.21 22.37
CA LEU A 5 -13.64 -8.06 21.22
C LEU A 5 -13.08 -9.46 21.52
N ILE A 6 -13.94 -10.46 21.44
CA ILE A 6 -13.60 -11.87 21.74
C ILE A 6 -12.70 -12.44 20.62
N TYR A 7 -12.67 -11.78 19.46
CA TYR A 7 -11.94 -12.18 18.27
C TYR A 7 -11.38 -10.95 17.56
N THR A 8 -10.10 -10.98 17.19
CA THR A 8 -9.40 -9.86 16.54
C THR A 8 -8.91 -10.25 15.13
N PHE A 9 -8.53 -9.26 14.33
CA PHE A 9 -7.86 -9.52 13.04
C PHE A 9 -6.58 -10.34 13.21
N GLU A 10 -5.83 -10.13 14.31
CA GLU A 10 -4.62 -10.91 14.57
C GLU A 10 -4.93 -12.39 14.83
N ASP A 11 -6.06 -12.68 15.49
CA ASP A 11 -6.53 -14.05 15.70
C ASP A 11 -6.98 -14.68 14.37
N ASP A 12 -7.73 -13.94 13.56
CA ASP A 12 -8.18 -14.38 12.22
C ASP A 12 -7.04 -14.66 11.26
N LEU A 13 -6.04 -13.77 11.25
CA LEU A 13 -4.84 -13.94 10.43
C LEU A 13 -4.03 -15.15 10.88
N LYS A 14 -3.88 -15.37 12.20
CA LYS A 14 -3.17 -16.56 12.72
C LYS A 14 -3.85 -17.85 12.32
N GLU A 15 -5.17 -17.91 12.38
CA GLU A 15 -5.94 -19.07 11.93
C GLU A 15 -5.81 -19.26 10.41
N SER A 16 -6.00 -18.19 9.62
CA SER A 16 -5.87 -18.25 8.15
C SER A 16 -4.48 -18.68 7.68
N LEU A 17 -3.41 -18.24 8.37
CA LEU A 17 -2.03 -18.62 8.05
C LEU A 17 -1.71 -20.10 8.32
N LYS A 18 -2.60 -20.86 8.97
CA LYS A 18 -2.45 -22.32 9.10
C LYS A 18 -2.72 -23.04 7.77
N ASP A 19 -3.53 -22.45 6.89
CA ASP A 19 -3.73 -22.98 5.55
C ASP A 19 -2.49 -22.71 4.68
N PRO A 20 -1.81 -23.74 4.13
CA PRO A 20 -0.62 -23.54 3.31
C PRO A 20 -0.87 -22.72 2.04
N GLY A 21 -2.06 -22.83 1.44
CA GLY A 21 -2.43 -22.09 0.24
C GLY A 21 -2.53 -20.59 0.51
N PHE A 22 -3.28 -20.22 1.56
CA PHE A 22 -3.38 -18.86 2.05
C PHE A 22 -2.02 -18.30 2.47
N LYS A 23 -1.24 -19.05 3.26
CA LYS A 23 0.09 -18.62 3.72
C LYS A 23 1.01 -18.29 2.55
N LYS A 24 1.03 -19.15 1.52
CA LYS A 24 1.82 -18.91 0.31
C LYS A 24 1.39 -17.63 -0.40
N ALA A 25 0.10 -17.46 -0.67
CA ALA A 25 -0.42 -16.25 -1.33
C ALA A 25 -0.18 -14.97 -0.49
N TRP A 26 -0.28 -15.07 0.83
CA TRP A 26 0.02 -13.98 1.76
C TRP A 26 1.49 -13.56 1.67
N GLN A 27 2.41 -14.51 1.68
CA GLN A 27 3.86 -14.25 1.58
C GLN A 27 4.24 -13.72 0.20
N GLU A 28 3.67 -14.28 -0.87
CA GLU A 28 3.95 -13.84 -2.26
C GLU A 28 3.48 -12.41 -2.53
N SER A 29 2.44 -11.93 -1.85
CA SER A 29 1.88 -10.58 -2.02
C SER A 29 2.45 -9.53 -1.04
N GLU A 30 3.36 -9.93 -0.14
CA GLU A 30 3.89 -9.06 0.90
C GLU A 30 4.61 -7.83 0.32
N THR A 31 5.38 -8.02 -0.75
CA THR A 31 6.16 -6.94 -1.36
C THR A 31 5.27 -5.86 -1.96
N GLU A 32 4.24 -6.28 -2.70
CA GLU A 32 3.21 -5.43 -3.28
C GLU A 32 2.46 -4.64 -2.20
N TYR A 33 2.05 -5.32 -1.14
CA TYR A 33 1.38 -4.69 -0.01
C TYR A 33 2.27 -3.64 0.67
N LEU A 34 3.55 -3.97 0.92
CA LEU A 34 4.51 -3.03 1.52
C LEU A 34 4.75 -1.80 0.64
N LEU A 35 4.80 -1.96 -0.68
CA LEU A 35 4.90 -0.85 -1.62
C LEU A 35 3.68 0.07 -1.52
N ALA A 36 2.47 -0.48 -1.64
CA ALA A 36 1.23 0.27 -1.52
C ALA A 36 1.12 1.01 -0.18
N LYS A 37 1.42 0.32 0.92
CA LYS A 37 1.44 0.90 2.27
C LYS A 37 2.39 2.09 2.36
N LYS A 38 3.63 1.97 1.84
CA LYS A 38 4.60 3.08 1.83
C LYS A 38 4.10 4.29 1.04
N ILE A 39 3.43 4.07 -0.09
CA ILE A 39 2.83 5.15 -0.89
C ILE A 39 1.73 5.86 -0.10
N ILE A 40 0.81 5.09 0.50
CA ILE A 40 -0.29 5.62 1.32
C ILE A 40 0.24 6.41 2.51
N ASP A 41 1.17 5.83 3.28
CA ASP A 41 1.76 6.46 4.46
C ASP A 41 2.43 7.79 4.10
N LYS A 42 3.20 7.81 3.01
CA LYS A 42 3.87 9.03 2.56
C LYS A 42 2.88 10.07 2.05
N ARG A 43 1.82 9.67 1.35
CA ARG A 43 0.75 10.56 0.91
C ARG A 43 0.03 11.21 2.11
N LEU A 44 -0.30 10.41 3.13
CA LEU A 44 -0.95 10.89 4.34
C LEU A 44 -0.05 11.81 5.16
N LYS A 45 1.26 11.50 5.28
CA LYS A 45 2.25 12.40 5.91
C LYS A 45 2.33 13.76 5.22
N ASN A 46 2.17 13.79 3.90
CA ASN A 46 2.09 15.02 3.11
C ASN A 46 0.69 15.69 3.14
N LYS A 47 -0.26 15.17 3.93
CA LYS A 47 -1.65 15.66 4.03
C LYS A 47 -2.37 15.73 2.67
N MET A 48 -2.03 14.82 1.76
CA MET A 48 -2.61 14.79 0.41
C MET A 48 -3.76 13.78 0.31
N SER A 49 -4.87 14.19 -0.29
CA SER A 49 -5.89 13.25 -0.76
C SER A 49 -5.40 12.52 -2.02
N GLN A 50 -5.99 11.37 -2.36
CA GLN A 50 -5.71 10.69 -3.63
C GLN A 50 -6.01 11.59 -4.84
N ARG A 51 -7.05 12.45 -4.75
CA ARG A 51 -7.40 13.42 -5.80
C ARG A 51 -6.34 14.52 -5.94
N THR A 52 -5.77 14.98 -4.83
CA THR A 52 -4.69 15.98 -4.82
C THR A 52 -3.42 15.40 -5.46
N LEU A 53 -3.04 14.18 -5.08
CA LEU A 53 -1.91 13.49 -5.69
C LEU A 53 -2.12 13.26 -7.19
N ALA A 54 -3.32 12.82 -7.58
CA ALA A 54 -3.68 12.62 -8.99
C ALA A 54 -3.51 13.90 -9.82
N LYS A 55 -3.96 15.05 -9.30
CA LYS A 55 -3.76 16.36 -9.94
C LYS A 55 -2.28 16.70 -10.11
N LYS A 56 -1.45 16.51 -9.07
CA LYS A 56 0.00 16.77 -9.12
C LYS A 56 0.73 15.88 -10.14
N LEU A 57 0.22 14.66 -10.35
CA LEU A 57 0.78 13.67 -11.26
C LEU A 57 0.16 13.67 -12.67
N ASN A 58 -0.79 14.59 -12.95
CA ASN A 58 -1.57 14.63 -14.18
C ASN A 58 -2.21 13.26 -14.52
N THR A 59 -2.93 12.68 -13.55
CA THR A 59 -3.64 11.40 -13.70
C THR A 59 -5.00 11.44 -12.99
N SER A 60 -5.74 10.34 -13.00
CA SER A 60 -7.04 10.22 -12.34
C SER A 60 -6.92 9.71 -10.90
N GLN A 61 -7.87 10.10 -10.04
CA GLN A 61 -7.94 9.55 -8.67
C GLN A 61 -8.14 8.03 -8.68
N ALA A 62 -8.87 7.49 -9.67
CA ALA A 62 -9.01 6.05 -9.86
C ALA A 62 -7.68 5.36 -10.18
N ALA A 63 -6.80 5.99 -10.96
CA ALA A 63 -5.46 5.46 -11.21
C ALA A 63 -4.62 5.39 -9.93
N ILE A 64 -4.65 6.44 -9.10
CA ILE A 64 -3.98 6.43 -7.79
C ILE A 64 -4.57 5.35 -6.88
N SER A 65 -5.90 5.22 -6.85
CA SER A 65 -6.57 4.17 -6.08
C SER A 65 -6.09 2.77 -6.47
N ARG A 66 -6.03 2.45 -7.77
CA ARG A 66 -5.54 1.16 -8.26
C ARG A 66 -4.09 0.87 -7.89
N ILE A 67 -3.24 1.89 -7.81
CA ILE A 67 -1.86 1.74 -7.37
C ILE A 67 -1.80 1.49 -5.86
N GLU A 68 -2.57 2.23 -5.07
CA GLU A 68 -2.63 2.06 -3.61
C GLU A 68 -3.27 0.74 -3.17
N THR A 69 -4.01 0.07 -4.05
CA THR A 69 -4.58 -1.26 -3.82
C THR A 69 -3.85 -2.37 -4.57
N MET A 70 -2.75 -2.06 -5.27
CA MET A 70 -1.99 -2.97 -6.14
C MET A 70 -2.82 -3.68 -7.23
N GLN A 71 -4.01 -3.16 -7.54
CA GLN A 71 -4.78 -3.56 -8.73
C GLN A 71 -4.10 -3.12 -10.04
N ALA A 72 -3.17 -2.16 -9.96
CA ALA A 72 -2.27 -1.81 -11.04
C ALA A 72 -0.84 -1.71 -10.52
N ASN A 73 0.08 -2.48 -11.10
CA ASN A 73 1.50 -2.41 -10.77
C ASN A 73 2.11 -1.14 -11.37
N PRO A 74 2.57 -0.16 -10.56
CA PRO A 74 3.15 1.07 -11.08
C PRO A 74 4.53 0.80 -11.70
N SER A 75 4.80 1.41 -12.85
CA SER A 75 6.15 1.39 -13.41
C SER A 75 7.14 2.14 -12.51
N LEU A 76 8.43 1.81 -12.62
CA LEU A 76 9.49 2.53 -11.91
C LEU A 76 9.48 4.04 -12.24
N SER A 77 9.16 4.40 -13.48
CA SER A 77 9.03 5.81 -13.89
C SER A 77 7.87 6.51 -13.18
N PHE A 78 6.75 5.81 -12.95
CA PHE A 78 5.63 6.36 -12.20
C PHE A 78 5.96 6.49 -10.71
N LEU A 79 6.65 5.50 -10.12
CA LEU A 79 7.15 5.58 -8.73
C LEU A 79 8.07 6.78 -8.52
N LYS A 80 8.95 7.10 -9.48
CA LYS A 80 9.78 8.30 -9.43
C LYS A 80 8.94 9.58 -9.43
N LYS A 81 7.89 9.66 -10.26
CA LYS A 81 6.97 10.81 -10.26
C LYS A 81 6.22 10.94 -8.94
N ILE A 82 5.76 9.83 -8.36
CA ILE A 82 5.13 9.80 -7.03
C ILE A 82 6.12 10.36 -5.98
N ALA A 83 7.37 9.90 -5.97
CA ALA A 83 8.38 10.39 -5.04
C ALA A 83 8.61 11.90 -5.17
N GLN A 84 8.73 12.41 -6.40
CA GLN A 84 8.80 13.85 -6.69
C GLN A 84 7.56 14.60 -6.22
N ALA A 85 6.36 14.03 -6.39
CA ALA A 85 5.12 14.61 -5.90
C ALA A 85 5.07 14.71 -4.36
N PHE A 86 5.87 13.92 -3.66
CA PHE A 86 6.04 13.97 -2.20
C PHE A 86 7.31 14.73 -1.76
N ASP A 87 7.96 15.46 -2.68
CA ASP A 87 9.22 16.17 -2.43
C ASP A 87 10.27 15.23 -1.78
N SER A 88 10.36 14.01 -2.33
CA SER A 88 11.16 12.90 -1.81
C SER A 88 11.89 12.17 -2.93
N GLN A 89 12.88 11.35 -2.57
CA GLN A 89 13.63 10.51 -3.51
C GLN A 89 13.19 9.04 -3.40
N LEU A 90 13.09 8.36 -4.54
CA LEU A 90 12.88 6.91 -4.58
C LEU A 90 14.20 6.19 -4.25
N SER A 91 14.16 5.32 -3.24
CA SER A 91 15.28 4.44 -2.86
C SER A 91 14.81 2.98 -2.87
N ILE A 92 15.65 2.09 -3.38
CA ILE A 92 15.40 0.64 -3.49
C ILE A 92 16.54 -0.07 -2.77
N GLN A 93 16.21 -0.99 -1.87
CA GLN A 93 17.16 -1.78 -1.10
C GLN A 93 16.70 -3.24 -1.10
N PHE A 94 17.64 -4.16 -1.31
CA PHE A 94 17.45 -5.60 -1.13
C PHE A 94 17.80 -5.96 0.32
N GLN A 95 17.07 -6.92 0.88
CA GLN A 95 17.29 -7.46 2.22
C GLN A 95 17.73 -8.91 2.12
#